data_AF-A0A7C1P5P2-F1
#
_entry.id   AF-A0A7C1P5P2-F1
#
_cell.length_a   1.000
_cell.length_b   1.000
_cell.length_c   1.000
_cell.angle_alpha   90.00
_cell.angle_beta   90.00
_cell.angle_gamma   90.00
#
_symmetry.space_group_name_H-M   'P 1'
#
loop_
_entity.id
_entity.type
_entity.pdbx_description
1 polymer ?
#
loop_
_entity_poly.entity_id
_entity_poly.type
_entity_poly.pdbx_seq_one_letter_code
_entity_poly.pdbx_strand_id
1 'polypeptide(L)'
;MHSRFYNEAIFEVRLHPRTPLLIKAGGEGAAATDPTVPDMSFVRTRRPGGGEVLYIPGSSLRGVLRAHAERLLRSVDGGAACDPLARGGEETRYGLRRACSFDDGVSGDEAYRRACRACRLFGTTGLASRVRVSDFYPDEEPVCDTRYGVAIDRVTGAVAHGPFELEIVTDGSFTG
;
A
#
# COMPACT_ATOMS: atom_id res chain seq x y z
N MET A 1 -1.71 3.27 23.03
CA MET A 1 -2.94 2.45 23.07
C MET A 1 -4.14 3.40 23.12
N HIS A 2 -5.19 3.20 22.32
CA HIS A 2 -6.39 4.06 22.44
C HIS A 2 -6.99 3.83 23.84
N SER A 3 -7.24 4.90 24.59
CA SER A 3 -7.60 4.80 26.02
C SER A 3 -8.97 4.18 26.26
N ARG A 4 -9.89 4.28 25.31
CA ARG A 4 -11.24 3.71 25.40
C ARG A 4 -11.79 3.37 24.02
N PHE A 5 -12.28 2.15 23.90
CA PHE A 5 -13.01 1.67 22.71
C PHE A 5 -14.51 1.88 22.95
N TYR A 6 -15.17 2.57 22.01
CA TYR A 6 -16.61 2.87 22.11
C TYR A 6 -17.43 2.05 21.11
N ASN A 7 -16.98 2.03 19.85
CA ASN A 7 -17.64 1.34 18.76
C ASN A 7 -16.64 0.99 17.66
N GLU A 8 -17.05 0.06 16.81
CA GLU A 8 -16.36 -0.32 15.58
C GLU A 8 -17.40 -0.41 14.45
N ALA A 9 -16.99 0.02 13.26
CA ALA A 9 -17.74 -0.23 12.04
C ALA A 9 -16.92 -1.20 11.21
N ILE A 10 -17.54 -2.33 10.85
CA ILE A 10 -16.93 -3.39 10.05
C ILE A 10 -17.56 -3.29 8.66
N PHE A 11 -16.69 -3.24 7.65
CA PHE A 11 -17.09 -3.24 6.24
C PHE A 11 -16.47 -4.46 5.59
N GLU A 12 -17.31 -5.35 5.07
CA GLU A 12 -16.87 -6.41 4.16
C GLU A 12 -16.90 -5.84 2.75
N VAL A 13 -15.76 -5.90 2.06
CA VAL A 13 -15.59 -5.25 0.75
C VAL A 13 -15.17 -6.28 -0.27
N ARG A 14 -15.78 -6.22 -1.45
CA ARG A 14 -15.39 -6.99 -2.63
C ARG A 14 -14.75 -6.07 -3.68
N LEU A 15 -13.56 -6.44 -4.15
CA LEU A 15 -12.81 -5.69 -5.15
C LEU A 15 -12.79 -6.45 -6.47
N HIS A 16 -13.07 -5.73 -7.57
CA HIS A 16 -12.97 -6.23 -8.93
C HIS A 16 -12.03 -5.33 -9.75
N PRO A 17 -10.97 -5.87 -10.36
CA PRO A 17 -10.10 -5.09 -11.23
C PRO A 17 -10.90 -4.66 -12.47
N ARG A 18 -10.98 -3.35 -12.72
CA ARG A 18 -11.54 -2.80 -13.98
C ARG A 18 -10.52 -2.79 -15.11
N THR A 19 -9.25 -2.84 -14.75
CA THR A 19 -8.10 -2.88 -15.62
C THR A 19 -7.08 -3.84 -15.02
N PRO A 20 -6.12 -4.35 -15.81
CA PRO A 20 -5.06 -5.21 -15.31
C PRO A 20 -4.39 -4.65 -14.06
N LEU A 21 -4.30 -5.49 -13.04
CA LEU A 21 -3.70 -5.18 -11.74
C LEU A 21 -2.42 -6.00 -11.56
N LEU A 22 -1.38 -5.38 -11.04
CA LEU A 22 -0.18 -6.05 -10.52
C LEU A 22 0.12 -5.50 -9.13
N ILE A 23 0.17 -6.38 -8.14
CA ILE A 23 0.78 -6.10 -6.83
C ILE A 23 2.02 -6.98 -6.74
N LYS A 24 3.16 -6.37 -7.07
CA LYS A 24 4.44 -7.07 -7.18
C LYS A 24 4.88 -7.63 -5.84
N ALA A 25 5.30 -8.89 -5.82
CA ALA A 25 6.00 -9.47 -4.68
C ALA A 25 7.36 -8.76 -4.44
N GLY A 26 7.74 -8.57 -3.17
CA GLY A 26 9.10 -8.14 -2.83
C GLY A 26 10.07 -9.23 -3.24
N GLY A 27 10.72 -9.06 -4.39
CA GLY A 27 11.58 -10.08 -4.99
C GLY A 27 12.90 -10.23 -4.23
N GLU A 28 12.89 -11.01 -3.15
CA GLU A 28 14.08 -11.63 -2.57
C GLU A 28 13.71 -13.04 -2.09
N GLY A 29 14.42 -14.07 -2.56
CA GLY A 29 14.22 -15.46 -2.18
C GLY A 29 14.05 -16.43 -3.36
N ALA A 30 13.56 -17.65 -3.10
CA ALA A 30 13.53 -18.78 -4.03
C ALA A 30 12.84 -18.50 -5.39
N ALA A 31 11.85 -17.60 -5.44
CA ALA A 31 11.19 -17.16 -6.67
C ALA A 31 12.07 -16.29 -7.58
N ALA A 32 13.13 -15.66 -7.07
CA ALA A 32 14.13 -14.94 -7.88
C ALA A 32 15.11 -15.90 -8.58
N THR A 33 15.12 -17.17 -8.17
CA THR A 33 15.99 -18.23 -8.69
C THR A 33 15.23 -19.26 -9.53
N ASP A 34 13.90 -19.18 -9.59
CA ASP A 34 13.06 -20.05 -10.42
C ASP A 34 12.81 -19.37 -11.77
N PRO A 35 13.47 -19.81 -12.85
CA PRO A 35 13.33 -19.19 -14.17
C PRO A 35 11.97 -19.46 -14.83
N THR A 36 11.10 -20.25 -14.19
CA THR A 36 9.75 -20.53 -14.70
C THR A 36 8.70 -19.52 -14.22
N VAL A 37 9.07 -18.64 -13.29
CA VAL A 37 8.20 -17.61 -12.73
C VAL A 37 8.51 -16.26 -13.39
N PRO A 38 7.49 -15.47 -13.79
CA PRO A 38 7.72 -14.14 -14.36
C PRO A 38 8.59 -13.23 -13.46
N ASP A 39 9.43 -12.38 -14.07
CA ASP A 39 10.34 -11.47 -13.38
C ASP A 39 9.63 -10.60 -12.32
N MET A 40 8.37 -10.24 -12.60
CA MET A 40 7.50 -9.52 -11.68
C MET A 40 6.23 -10.32 -11.42
N SER A 41 6.36 -11.29 -10.52
CA SER A 41 5.24 -12.09 -10.04
C SER A 41 4.31 -11.32 -9.10
N PHE A 42 3.04 -11.70 -9.14
CA PHE A 42 2.04 -11.22 -8.20
C PHE A 42 2.30 -11.77 -6.79
N VAL A 43 2.03 -10.96 -5.77
CA VAL A 43 2.20 -11.37 -4.37
C VAL A 43 1.29 -12.55 -4.01
N ARG A 44 1.89 -13.58 -3.41
CA ARG A 44 1.22 -14.82 -3.01
C ARG A 44 1.40 -15.09 -1.52
N THR A 45 0.49 -15.86 -0.97
CA THR A 45 0.58 -16.40 0.39
C THR A 45 0.05 -17.84 0.41
N ARG A 46 0.49 -18.62 1.40
CA ARG A 46 0.02 -20.00 1.58
C ARG A 46 -1.09 -20.02 2.62
N ARG A 47 -2.25 -20.57 2.27
CA ARG A 47 -3.37 -20.70 3.22
C ARG A 47 -3.37 -22.07 3.91
N PRO A 48 -3.83 -22.16 5.18
CA PRO A 48 -4.02 -23.44 5.85
C PRO A 48 -4.96 -24.35 5.05
N GLY A 49 -4.53 -25.57 4.75
CA GLY A 49 -5.34 -26.56 4.03
C GLY A 49 -5.44 -26.35 2.51
N GLY A 50 -4.66 -25.43 1.92
CA GLY A 50 -4.69 -25.13 0.49
C GLY A 50 -3.31 -24.82 -0.12
N GLY A 51 -3.31 -24.60 -1.44
CA GLY A 51 -2.14 -24.19 -2.21
C GLY A 51 -1.75 -22.71 -1.98
N GLU A 52 -0.76 -22.25 -2.75
CA GLU A 52 -0.45 -20.82 -2.81
C GLU A 52 -1.53 -20.06 -3.57
N VAL A 53 -1.90 -18.90 -3.04
CA VAL A 53 -2.95 -18.06 -3.59
C VAL A 53 -2.46 -16.62 -3.70
N LEU A 54 -2.76 -15.97 -4.81
CA LEU A 54 -2.48 -14.54 -4.97
C LEU A 54 -3.49 -13.74 -4.15
N TYR A 55 -3.06 -12.63 -3.56
CA TYR A 55 -3.94 -11.86 -2.69
C TYR A 55 -3.60 -10.37 -2.78
N ILE A 56 -4.53 -9.51 -2.36
CA ILE A 56 -4.25 -8.08 -2.23
C ILE A 56 -3.90 -7.82 -0.75
N PRO A 57 -2.66 -7.43 -0.42
CA PRO A 57 -2.29 -7.14 0.95
C PRO A 57 -3.06 -5.96 1.51
N GLY A 58 -3.54 -6.08 2.74
CA GLY A 58 -4.23 -5.01 3.45
C GLY A 58 -3.33 -3.78 3.64
N SER A 59 -2.02 -3.98 3.75
CA SER A 59 -1.02 -2.91 3.76
C SER A 59 -0.97 -2.12 2.45
N SER A 60 -1.05 -2.80 1.30
CA SER A 60 -1.09 -2.18 -0.03
C SER A 60 -2.34 -1.33 -0.20
N LEU A 61 -3.52 -1.89 0.11
CA LEU A 61 -4.79 -1.16 0.01
C LEU A 61 -4.84 0.02 1.00
N ARG A 62 -4.42 -0.19 2.25
CA ARG A 62 -4.34 0.88 3.26
C ARG A 62 -3.40 2.00 2.84
N GLY A 63 -2.27 1.67 2.20
CA GLY A 63 -1.32 2.64 1.65
C GLY A 63 -1.95 3.50 0.56
N VAL A 64 -2.66 2.89 -0.40
CA VAL A 64 -3.38 3.60 -1.47
C VAL A 64 -4.47 4.51 -0.90
N LEU A 65 -5.29 4.01 0.03
CA LEU A 65 -6.32 4.80 0.70
C LEU A 65 -5.72 6.00 1.45
N ARG A 66 -4.62 5.78 2.18
CA ARG A 66 -3.90 6.85 2.89
C ARG A 66 -3.39 7.90 1.91
N ALA A 67 -2.67 7.49 0.86
CA ALA A 67 -2.09 8.42 -0.12
C ALA A 67 -3.18 9.27 -0.80
N HIS A 68 -4.32 8.65 -1.13
CA HIS A 68 -5.46 9.35 -1.70
C HIS A 68 -6.09 10.34 -0.71
N ALA A 69 -6.30 9.94 0.55
CA ALA A 69 -6.82 10.80 1.59
C ALA A 69 -5.89 11.99 1.88
N GLU A 70 -4.58 11.77 1.93
CA GLU A 70 -3.59 12.84 2.08
C GLU A 70 -3.67 13.86 0.93
N ARG A 71 -3.84 13.39 -0.31
CA ARG A 71 -4.02 14.26 -1.48
C ARG A 71 -5.29 15.09 -1.39
N LEU A 72 -6.42 14.49 -0.99
CA LEU A 72 -7.68 15.22 -0.79
C LEU A 72 -7.54 16.28 0.30
N LEU A 73 -6.92 15.94 1.43
CA LEU A 73 -6.68 16.86 2.54
C LEU A 73 -5.82 18.06 2.11
N ARG A 74 -4.70 17.81 1.41
CA ARG A 74 -3.81 18.87 0.89
C ARG A 74 -4.47 19.77 -0.15
N SER A 75 -5.50 19.28 -0.84
CA SER A 75 -6.27 20.08 -1.80
C SER A 75 -7.21 21.09 -1.12
N VAL A 76 -7.64 20.80 0.11
CA VAL A 76 -8.44 21.71 0.93
C VAL A 76 -7.55 22.68 1.71
N ASP A 77 -6.48 22.16 2.31
CA ASP A 77 -5.49 22.92 3.08
C ASP A 77 -4.14 22.19 3.00
N GLY A 78 -3.11 22.87 2.46
CA GLY A 78 -1.78 22.31 2.27
C GLY A 78 -1.14 21.76 3.56
N GLY A 79 -1.52 22.30 4.73
CA GLY A 79 -1.05 21.83 6.04
C GLY A 79 -1.85 20.67 6.64
N ALA A 80 -2.98 20.26 6.04
CA ALA A 80 -3.90 19.30 6.63
C ALA A 80 -3.39 17.86 6.68
N ALA A 81 -2.37 17.53 5.88
CA ALA A 81 -1.68 16.23 5.91
C ALA A 81 -0.17 16.40 5.77
N CYS A 82 0.58 15.77 6.68
CA CYS A 82 2.04 15.77 6.63
C CYS A 82 2.58 14.94 5.47
N ASP A 83 3.83 15.16 5.07
CA ASP A 83 4.62 14.21 4.30
C ASP A 83 5.15 13.11 5.24
N PRO A 84 4.67 11.85 5.12
CA PRO A 84 5.07 10.76 6.03
C PRO A 84 6.52 10.29 5.81
N LEU A 85 7.16 10.63 4.69
CA LEU A 85 8.54 10.22 4.37
C LEU A 85 9.57 11.26 4.81
N ALA A 86 9.13 12.50 5.04
CA ALA A 86 10.03 13.60 5.36
C ALA A 86 10.39 13.63 6.85
N ARG A 87 11.69 13.45 7.15
CA ARG A 87 12.30 13.49 8.51
C ARG A 87 13.04 14.82 8.74
N GLY A 88 13.27 15.23 10.00
CA GLY A 88 14.06 16.43 10.36
C GLY A 88 13.25 17.65 10.84
N GLY A 89 13.94 18.77 11.11
CA GLY A 89 13.46 19.92 11.89
C GLY A 89 12.87 21.14 11.16
N GLU A 90 12.78 21.14 9.82
CA GLU A 90 12.18 22.24 9.03
C GLU A 90 11.12 21.71 8.05
N GLU A 91 10.26 22.56 7.48
CA GLU A 91 9.26 22.18 6.47
C GLU A 91 9.89 21.47 5.23
N THR A 92 9.08 20.75 4.46
CA THR A 92 9.56 20.15 3.21
C THR A 92 9.75 21.22 2.14
N ARG A 93 10.51 20.89 1.07
CA ARG A 93 10.64 21.72 -0.14
C ARG A 93 9.31 22.12 -0.81
N TYR A 94 8.20 21.50 -0.40
CA TYR A 94 6.86 21.72 -0.93
C TYR A 94 5.94 22.44 0.06
N GLY A 95 6.48 23.00 1.16
CA GLY A 95 5.69 23.64 2.21
C GLY A 95 4.78 22.67 2.98
N LEU A 96 5.02 21.36 2.85
CA LEU A 96 4.27 20.36 3.60
C LEU A 96 4.87 20.20 4.99
N ARG A 97 3.98 20.04 5.97
CA ARG A 97 4.34 19.61 7.33
C ARG A 97 5.13 18.29 7.27
N ARG A 98 6.22 18.17 8.03
CA ARG A 98 7.00 16.91 8.19
C ARG A 98 6.16 15.82 8.86
N ALA A 99 6.65 14.58 8.78
CA ALA A 99 5.98 13.41 9.34
C ALA A 99 5.58 13.66 10.80
N CYS A 100 4.34 13.31 11.17
CA CYS A 100 3.93 13.35 12.56
C CYS A 100 4.72 12.26 13.32
N SER A 101 5.72 12.65 14.10
CA SER A 101 6.46 11.77 15.00
C SER A 101 6.25 12.22 16.44
N PHE A 102 6.06 11.27 17.34
CA PHE A 102 5.86 11.54 18.76
C PHE A 102 6.81 10.66 19.57
N ASP A 103 7.47 11.27 20.55
CA ASP A 103 8.33 10.56 21.49
C ASP A 103 7.49 9.78 22.52
N ASP A 104 8.07 8.75 23.12
CA ASP A 104 7.38 7.87 24.07
C ASP A 104 6.87 8.57 25.34
N GLY A 105 7.35 9.79 25.62
CA GLY A 105 6.90 10.63 26.74
C GLY A 105 5.62 11.44 26.46
N VAL A 106 5.16 11.51 25.21
CA VAL A 106 3.95 12.27 24.85
C VAL A 106 2.72 11.43 25.13
N SER A 107 1.74 11.99 25.86
CA SER A 107 0.49 11.29 26.12
C SER A 107 -0.29 11.02 24.82
N GLY A 108 -1.03 9.92 24.76
CA GLY A 108 -1.78 9.54 23.56
C GLY A 108 -2.82 10.57 23.11
N ASP A 109 -3.42 11.30 24.06
CA ASP A 109 -4.37 12.37 23.75
C ASP A 109 -3.68 13.61 23.17
N GLU A 110 -2.48 13.95 23.66
CA GLU A 110 -1.69 15.03 23.10
C GLU A 110 -1.17 14.67 21.70
N ALA A 111 -0.62 13.46 21.52
CA ALA A 111 -0.19 12.96 20.22
C ALA A 111 -1.34 13.00 19.21
N TYR A 112 -2.55 12.60 19.61
CA TYR A 112 -3.74 12.69 18.76
C TYR A 112 -4.10 14.13 18.40
N ARG A 113 -4.12 15.06 19.36
CA ARG A 113 -4.41 16.49 19.10
C ARG A 113 -3.37 17.11 18.16
N ARG A 114 -2.09 16.77 18.29
CA ARG A 114 -1.01 17.30 17.47
C ARG A 114 -0.93 16.65 16.08
N ALA A 115 -1.41 15.41 15.91
CA ALA A 115 -1.37 14.70 14.64
C ALA A 115 -2.23 15.38 13.56
N CYS A 116 -1.76 15.31 12.30
CA CYS A 116 -2.55 15.75 11.14
C CYS A 116 -3.78 14.84 10.93
N ARG A 117 -4.72 15.26 10.09
CA ARG A 117 -5.99 14.56 9.89
C ARG A 117 -5.79 13.13 9.34
N ALA A 118 -4.82 12.94 8.44
CA ALA A 118 -4.46 11.62 7.93
C ALA A 118 -3.87 10.70 9.02
N CYS A 119 -2.90 11.19 9.80
CA CYS A 119 -2.27 10.39 10.86
C CYS A 119 -3.23 10.05 12.01
N ARG A 120 -4.27 10.85 12.26
CA ARG A 120 -5.33 10.50 13.23
C ARG A 120 -6.15 9.28 12.81
N LEU A 121 -6.26 9.03 11.51
CA LEU A 121 -7.04 7.93 10.95
C LEU A 121 -6.14 6.71 10.66
N PHE A 122 -5.05 6.93 9.92
CA PHE A 122 -4.13 5.89 9.45
C PHE A 122 -2.94 5.64 10.38
N GLY A 123 -2.76 6.43 11.44
CA GLY A 123 -1.66 6.26 12.39
C GLY A 123 -0.29 6.76 11.90
N THR A 124 0.67 6.74 12.81
CA THR A 124 2.09 7.07 12.60
C THR A 124 2.94 6.43 13.69
N THR A 125 4.27 6.57 13.62
CA THR A 125 5.18 6.16 14.70
C THR A 125 4.86 6.98 15.95
N GLY A 126 4.34 6.33 17.00
CA GLY A 126 3.87 6.97 18.24
C GLY A 126 2.34 7.20 18.33
N LEU A 127 1.57 6.96 17.26
CA LEU A 127 0.10 7.01 17.31
C LEU A 127 -0.54 5.85 16.54
N ALA A 128 -1.29 5.00 17.25
CA ALA A 128 -1.97 3.86 16.66
C ALA A 128 -3.04 4.27 15.64
N SER A 129 -3.13 3.52 14.53
CA SER A 129 -4.18 3.66 13.52
C SER A 129 -5.57 3.41 14.13
N ARG A 130 -6.59 4.03 13.55
CA ARG A 130 -8.01 3.74 13.82
C ARG A 130 -8.66 2.90 12.71
N VAL A 131 -8.00 2.79 11.56
CA VAL A 131 -8.43 1.91 10.46
C VAL A 131 -7.53 0.69 10.43
N ARG A 132 -8.16 -0.48 10.32
CA ARG A 132 -7.54 -1.77 10.03
C ARG A 132 -8.04 -2.23 8.68
N VAL A 133 -7.14 -2.77 7.87
CA VAL A 133 -7.45 -3.30 6.55
C VAL A 133 -6.88 -4.71 6.52
N SER A 134 -7.76 -5.68 6.39
CA SER A 134 -7.47 -7.10 6.18
C SER A 134 -6.82 -7.33 4.82
N ASP A 135 -6.19 -8.49 4.68
CA ASP A 135 -5.82 -9.01 3.37
C ASP A 135 -7.07 -9.46 2.62
N PHE A 136 -7.11 -9.21 1.32
CA PHE A 136 -8.23 -9.56 0.45
C PHE A 136 -7.85 -10.79 -0.36
N TYR A 137 -8.65 -11.84 -0.23
CA TYR A 137 -8.42 -13.13 -0.88
C TYR A 137 -9.37 -13.31 -2.06
N PRO A 138 -8.94 -14.01 -3.12
CA PRO A 138 -9.79 -14.29 -4.25
C PRO A 138 -10.96 -15.18 -3.83
N ASP A 139 -12.17 -14.85 -4.30
CA ASP A 139 -13.36 -15.67 -4.12
C ASP A 139 -13.29 -16.95 -4.98
N GLU A 140 -12.69 -16.82 -6.17
CA GLU A 140 -12.47 -17.86 -7.18
C GLU A 140 -11.09 -17.66 -7.82
N GLU A 141 -10.58 -18.65 -8.57
CA GLU A 141 -9.28 -18.51 -9.25
C GLU A 141 -9.30 -17.30 -10.21
N PRO A 142 -8.49 -16.26 -9.95
CA PRO A 142 -8.47 -15.07 -10.78
C PRO A 142 -7.84 -15.34 -12.15
N VAL A 143 -8.24 -14.57 -13.15
CA VAL A 143 -7.67 -14.67 -14.50
C VAL A 143 -6.37 -13.90 -14.55
N CYS A 144 -5.26 -14.62 -14.76
CA CYS A 144 -3.94 -14.04 -14.90
C CYS A 144 -3.47 -14.06 -16.36
N ASP A 145 -2.63 -13.09 -16.73
CA ASP A 145 -1.97 -13.00 -18.02
C ASP A 145 -0.53 -12.51 -17.82
N THR A 146 0.34 -12.76 -18.81
CA THR A 146 1.72 -12.26 -18.82
C THR A 146 1.83 -11.11 -19.79
N ARG A 147 2.27 -9.95 -19.29
CA ARG A 147 2.61 -8.79 -20.13
C ARG A 147 4.10 -8.57 -20.21
N TYR A 148 4.56 -8.22 -21.41
CA TYR A 148 5.95 -7.92 -21.68
C TYR A 148 6.22 -6.42 -21.59
N GLY A 149 7.23 -6.05 -20.82
CA GLY A 149 7.75 -4.69 -20.74
C GLY A 149 9.17 -4.60 -21.29
N VAL A 150 9.52 -3.45 -21.88
CA VAL A 150 10.90 -3.11 -22.21
C VAL A 150 11.18 -1.70 -21.70
N ALA A 151 12.34 -1.48 -21.10
CA ALA A 151 12.82 -0.14 -20.82
C ALA A 151 13.61 0.36 -22.02
N ILE A 152 13.22 1.50 -22.57
CA ILE A 152 13.87 2.13 -23.73
C ILE A 152 14.74 3.28 -23.24
N ASP A 153 16.01 3.29 -23.66
CA ASP A 153 16.89 4.43 -23.46
C ASP A 153 16.43 5.60 -24.34
N ARG A 154 16.14 6.74 -23.71
CA ARG A 154 15.55 7.90 -24.41
C ARG A 154 16.56 8.66 -25.30
N VAL A 155 17.85 8.40 -25.18
CA VAL A 155 18.91 9.03 -25.97
C VAL A 155 19.25 8.16 -27.18
N THR A 156 19.46 6.87 -26.98
CA THR A 156 19.90 5.94 -28.02
C THR A 156 18.74 5.26 -28.75
N GLY A 157 17.54 5.24 -28.16
CA GLY A 157 16.39 4.49 -28.67
C GLY A 157 16.53 2.97 -28.53
N ALA A 158 17.63 2.48 -27.95
CA ALA A 158 17.88 1.07 -27.74
C ALA A 158 17.18 0.53 -26.49
N VAL A 159 17.08 -0.80 -26.40
CA VAL A 159 16.61 -1.48 -25.18
C VAL A 159 17.66 -1.30 -24.09
N ALA A 160 17.27 -0.61 -23.01
CA ALA A 160 18.10 -0.43 -21.82
C ALA A 160 17.98 -1.61 -20.85
N HIS A 161 16.76 -2.17 -20.72
CA HIS A 161 16.48 -3.31 -19.86
C HIS A 161 15.26 -4.08 -20.38
N GLY A 162 15.33 -5.41 -20.36
CA GLY A 162 14.26 -6.30 -20.77
C GLY A 162 14.57 -7.12 -22.04
N PRO A 163 13.57 -7.79 -22.63
CA PRO A 163 12.17 -7.83 -22.19
C PRO A 163 12.04 -8.44 -20.78
N PHE A 164 11.08 -7.94 -20.00
CA PHE A 164 10.74 -8.51 -18.70
C PHE A 164 9.26 -8.85 -18.64
N GLU A 165 8.95 -9.88 -17.87
CA GLU A 165 7.61 -10.44 -17.74
C GLU A 165 6.89 -9.92 -16.50
N LEU A 166 5.66 -9.44 -16.70
CA LEU A 166 4.76 -8.94 -15.68
C LEU A 166 3.59 -9.89 -15.56
N GLU A 167 3.44 -10.54 -14.40
CA GLU A 167 2.22 -11.27 -14.10
C GLU A 167 1.12 -10.29 -13.69
N ILE A 168 0.02 -10.26 -14.44
CA ILE A 168 -1.10 -9.35 -14.18
C ILE A 168 -2.38 -10.13 -13.94
N VAL A 169 -3.21 -9.64 -13.02
CA VAL A 169 -4.60 -10.09 -12.87
C VAL A 169 -5.46 -9.25 -13.81
N THR A 170 -6.11 -9.88 -14.79
CA THR A 170 -7.00 -9.21 -15.75
C THR A 170 -8.45 -9.21 -15.29
N ASP A 171 -8.87 -10.25 -14.57
CA ASP A 171 -10.22 -10.37 -14.00
C ASP A 171 -10.18 -11.18 -12.68
N GLY A 172 -11.16 -10.94 -11.81
CA GLY A 172 -11.26 -11.63 -10.53
C GLY A 172 -12.11 -10.88 -9.50
N SER A 173 -12.37 -11.54 -8.38
CA SER A 173 -13.11 -10.99 -7.25
C SER A 173 -12.33 -11.26 -5.97
N PHE A 174 -12.07 -10.22 -5.17
CA PHE A 174 -11.31 -10.34 -3.93
C PHE A 174 -12.12 -9.79 -2.76
N THR A 175 -12.35 -10.61 -1.74
CA THR A 175 -13.11 -10.24 -0.53
C THR A 175 -12.19 -10.13 0.68
N GLY A 176 -12.41 -9.11 1.52
CA GLY A 176 -11.65 -8.83 2.73
C GLY A 176 -12.43 -8.04 3.76
#